data_AF-A0A9D1G7P5-F1
#
_entry.id   AF-A0A9D1G7P5-F1
#
_cell.length_a   1.000
_cell.length_b   1.000
_cell.length_c   1.000
_cell.angle_alpha   90.00
_cell.angle_beta   90.00
_cell.angle_gamma   90.00
#
_symmetry.space_group_name_H-M   'P 1'
#
loop_
_entity.id
_entity.type
_entity.pdbx_description
1 polymer ?
#
loop_
_entity_poly.entity_id
_entity_poly.type
_entity_poly.pdbx_seq_one_letter_code
_entity_poly.pdbx_strand_id
1 'polypeptide(L)' 'LSILRSGKARGVRFGTINRICYYLECDVGDILKFDGELEEEEE' A
#
# COMPACT_ATOMS: atom_id res chain seq x y z
N LEU A 1 6.45 4.75 10.96
CA LEU A 1 5.20 4.06 10.60
C LEU A 1 3.93 4.92 10.68
N SER A 2 3.95 6.12 11.27
CA SER A 2 2.73 6.91 11.52
C SER A 2 1.95 7.33 10.25
N ILE A 3 2.66 7.65 9.16
CA ILE A 3 2.05 8.22 7.94
C ILE A 3 1.30 7.20 7.07
N LEU A 4 1.76 5.94 7.05
CA LEU A 4 1.04 4.86 6.36
C LEU A 4 -0.23 4.49 7.14
N ARG A 5 -0.14 4.44 8.47
CA ARG A 5 -1.30 4.16 9.34
C ARG A 5 -2.36 5.27 9.32
N SER A 6 -1.96 6.53 9.12
CA SER A 6 -2.89 7.65 9.05
C SER A 6 -3.54 7.84 7.69
N GLY A 7 -3.19 7.02 6.67
CA GLY A 7 -3.70 7.16 5.30
C GLY A 7 -3.20 8.40 4.55
N LYS A 8 -2.36 9.25 5.17
CA LYS A 8 -1.89 10.50 4.56
C LYS A 8 -0.70 10.31 3.61
N ALA A 9 -0.27 9.07 3.41
CA ALA A 9 0.85 8.76 2.53
C ALA A 9 0.39 8.83 1.08
N ARG A 10 0.92 9.79 0.31
CA ARG A 10 0.64 9.93 -1.13
C ARG A 10 1.35 8.87 -2.00
N GLY A 11 2.16 8.01 -1.40
CA GLY A 11 2.92 7.00 -2.11
C GLY A 11 3.87 6.25 -1.18
N VAL A 12 4.29 5.08 -1.65
CA VAL A 12 5.20 4.19 -0.92
C VAL A 12 6.31 3.72 -1.87
N ARG A 13 7.54 3.61 -1.35
CA ARG A 13 8.67 3.09 -2.13
C ARG A 13 8.56 1.56 -2.25
N PHE A 14 8.88 0.99 -3.41
CA PHE A 14 8.92 -0.46 -3.60
C PHE A 14 9.81 -1.18 -2.57
N GLY A 15 10.96 -0.61 -2.21
CA GLY A 15 11.82 -1.19 -1.17
C GLY A 15 11.15 -1.26 0.22
N THR A 16 10.21 -0.37 0.51
CA THR A 16 9.40 -0.43 1.72
C THR A 16 8.36 -1.53 1.63
N ILE A 17 7.67 -1.66 0.48
CA ILE A 17 6.72 -2.76 0.23
C ILE A 17 7.42 -4.12 0.37
N ASN A 18 8.60 -4.30 -0.25
CA ASN A 18 9.35 -5.57 -0.17
C ASN A 18 9.68 -5.93 1.28
N ARG A 19 10.04 -4.95 2.12
CA ARG A 19 10.29 -5.20 3.54
C ARG A 19 9.01 -5.64 4.26
N ILE A 20 7.87 -5.02 3.94
CA ILE A 20 6.57 -5.41 4.51
C ILE A 20 6.23 -6.85 4.11
N CYS A 21 6.32 -7.19 2.82
CA CYS A 21 6.13 -8.55 2.31
C CYS A 21 7.03 -9.57 3.04
N TYR A 22 8.31 -9.24 3.24
CA TYR A 22 9.24 -10.10 3.95
C TYR A 22 8.84 -10.36 5.41
N TYR A 23 8.41 -9.32 6.15
CA TYR A 23 8.04 -9.46 7.56
C TYR A 23 6.65 -10.08 7.77
N LEU A 24 5.75 -9.93 6.79
CA LEU A 24 4.38 -10.45 6.86
C LEU A 24 4.22 -11.79 6.13
N GLU A 25 5.28 -12.30 5.52
CA GLU A 25 5.27 -13.53 4.71
C GLU A 25 4.16 -13.53 3.65
N CYS A 26 3.96 -12.38 2.99
CA CYS A 26 2.91 -12.19 1.98
C CYS A 26 3.47 -11.72 0.63
N ASP A 27 2.64 -11.82 -0.39
CA ASP A 27 2.97 -11.33 -1.73
C ASP A 27 2.52 -9.88 -1.93
N VAL A 28 3.11 -9.21 -2.90
CA VAL A 28 2.75 -7.82 -3.25
C VAL A 28 1.28 -7.68 -3.65
N GLY A 29 0.70 -8.71 -4.26
CA GLY A 29 -0.70 -8.74 -4.65
C GLY A 29 -1.67 -8.74 -3.46
N ASP A 30 -1.23 -9.21 -2.30
CA ASP A 30 -2.04 -9.20 -1.07
C ASP A 30 -2.16 -7.78 -0.50
N ILE A 31 -1.17 -6.93 -0.74
CA ILE A 31 -1.11 -5.54 -0.25
C ILE A 31 -1.71 -4.56 -1.27
N LEU A 32 -1.43 -4.77 -2.56
CA LEU A 32 -1.85 -3.89 -3.65
C LEU A 32 -2.92 -4.57 -4.52
N LYS A 33 -3.98 -5.06 -3.87
CA LYS A 33 -5.12 -5.61 -4.58
C LYS A 33 -5.97 -4.47 -5.15
N PHE A 34 -6.11 -4.47 -6.47
CA PHE A 34 -7.02 -3.58 -7.18
C PHE A 34 -8.28 -4.36 -7.53
N ASP A 35 -9.44 -3.82 -7.17
CA ASP A 35 -10.76 -4.43 -7.39
C ASP A 35 -11.39 -4.03 -8.74
N GLY A 36 -10.73 -3.18 -9.52
CA GLY A 36 -11.23 -2.71 -10.81
C GLY A 36 -11.92 -1.36 -10.75
N GLU A 37 -12.14 -0.81 -9.55
CA GLU A 37 -12.75 0.51 -9.37
C GLU A 37 -11.67 1.50 -8.93
N LEU A 38 -11.37 2.46 -9.81
CA LEU A 38 -10.57 3.61 -9.42
C LEU A 38 -11.50 4.56 -8.66
N GLU A 39 -11.33 4.65 -7.34
CA GLU A 39 -11.93 5.74 -6.56
C GLU A 39 -11.29 7.06 -7.04
N GLU A 40 -12.03 7.80 -7.87
CA GLU A 40 -11.68 9.18 -8.19
C GLU A 40 -11.89 10.00 -6.91
N GLU A 41 -10.84 10.65 -6.40
CA GLU A 41 -10.96 11.59 -5.28
C GLU A 41 -11.97 12.69 -5.69
N GLU A 42 -13.20 12.67 -5.16
CA GLU A 42 -14.12 13.80 -5.24
C GLU A 42 -13.46 14.98 -4.49
N GLU A 43 -13.05 16.01 -5.25
CA GLU A 43 -12.45 17.26 -4.75
C GLU A 43 -13.32 17.99 -3.71
#